data_AF-A0A2V5MRU9-F1
#
_entry.id   AF-A0A2V5MRU9-F1
#
_cell.length_a   1.000
_cell.length_b   1.000
_cell.length_c   1.000
_cell.angle_alpha   90.00
_cell.angle_beta   90.00
_cell.angle_gamma   90.00
#
_symmetry.space_group_name_H-M   'P 1'
#
loop_
_entity.id
_entity.type
_entity.pdbx_description
1 polymer ?
#
loop_
_entity_poly.entity_id
_entity_poly.type
_entity_poly.pdbx_seq_one_letter_code
_entity_poly.pdbx_strand_id
1 'polypeptide(L)'
;MKFEEFQNQSRLYVIGALEPEEVEEFERERKKFGKKAEGFVTQSYALHKAFALSLRPAKASAAIKERLMSMVRERKRRQLCGPAVSQ
;
A
#
# COMPACT_ATOMS: atom_id res chain seq x y z
N MET A 1 -2.20 19.00 14.96
CA MET A 1 -0.87 19.02 14.32
C MET A 1 -0.69 20.30 13.49
N LYS A 2 0.54 20.81 13.33
CA LYS A 2 0.84 21.85 12.32
C LYS A 2 0.95 21.20 10.93
N PHE A 3 0.65 21.94 9.87
CA PHE A 3 0.67 21.32 8.53
C PHE A 3 2.05 20.77 8.13
N GLU A 4 3.14 21.37 8.59
CA GLU A 4 4.51 20.89 8.34
C GLU A 4 4.79 19.53 9.01
N GLU A 5 4.31 19.34 10.24
CA GLU A 5 4.36 18.04 10.94
C GLU A 5 3.53 16.99 10.18
N PHE A 6 2.35 17.38 9.67
CA PHE A 6 1.50 16.53 8.84
C PHE A 6 2.20 16.12 7.54
N GLN A 7 2.96 17.03 6.92
CA GLN A 7 3.75 16.72 5.74
C GLN A 7 4.84 15.69 6.02
N ASN A 8 5.48 15.75 7.20
CA ASN A 8 6.48 14.76 7.61
C ASN A 8 5.82 13.40 7.90
N GLN A 9 4.72 13.37 8.64
CA GLN A 9 3.96 12.13 8.87
C GLN A 9 3.41 11.55 7.57
N SER A 10 3.00 12.37 6.59
CA SER A 10 2.55 11.89 5.27
C SER A 10 3.63 11.05 4.57
N ARG A 11 4.90 11.42 4.72
CA ARG A 11 6.02 10.68 4.12
C ARG A 11 6.19 9.32 4.78
N LEU A 12 6.03 9.24 6.11
CA LEU A 12 6.09 8.00 6.88
C LEU A 12 4.87 7.10 6.60
N TYR A 13 3.68 7.69 6.50
CA TYR A 13 2.44 6.99 6.17
C TYR A 13 2.55 6.27 4.82
N VAL A 14 3.03 6.97 3.78
CA VAL A 14 3.15 6.41 2.41
C VAL A 14 4.07 5.20 2.34
N ILE A 15 5.10 5.14 3.19
CA ILE A 15 6.03 4.01 3.24
C ILE A 15 5.62 2.93 4.26
N GLY A 16 4.48 3.12 4.94
CA GLY A 16 3.97 2.19 5.95
C GLY A 16 4.80 2.16 7.24
N ALA A 17 5.41 3.28 7.63
CA ALA A 17 6.29 3.40 8.79
C ALA A 17 5.66 4.16 9.98
N LEU A 18 4.33 4.23 10.02
CA LEU A 18 3.59 4.74 11.18
C LEU A 18 3.05 3.57 12.01
N GLU A 19 3.11 3.72 13.33
CA GLU A 19 2.43 2.82 14.26
C GLU A 19 0.90 3.00 14.17
N PRO A 20 0.08 2.01 14.60
CA PRO A 20 -1.38 2.07 14.48
C PRO A 20 -1.99 3.35 15.07
N GLU A 21 -1.53 3.79 16.24
CA GLU A 21 -2.02 4.98 16.92
C GLU A 21 -1.67 6.27 16.14
N GLU A 22 -0.49 6.28 15.51
CA GLU A 22 -0.04 7.40 14.66
C GLU A 22 -0.83 7.45 13.35
N VAL A 23 -1.21 6.30 12.79
CA VAL A 23 -2.09 6.21 11.62
C VAL A 23 -3.45 6.84 11.93
N GLU A 24 -4.03 6.52 13.10
CA GLU A 24 -5.31 7.11 13.48
C GLU A 24 -5.24 8.63 13.66
N GLU A 25 -4.18 9.14 14.29
CA GLU A 25 -3.97 10.60 14.40
C GLU A 25 -3.80 11.25 13.03
N PHE A 26 -2.97 10.64 12.18
CA PHE A 26 -2.72 11.10 10.83
C PHE A 26 -4.01 11.18 10.01
N GLU A 27 -4.87 10.16 10.07
CA GLU A 27 -6.13 10.15 9.33
C GLU A 27 -7.12 11.23 9.82
N ARG A 28 -7.15 11.50 11.13
CA ARG A 28 -7.94 12.62 11.69
C ARG A 28 -7.45 13.96 11.16
N GLU A 29 -6.13 14.21 11.19
CA GLU A 29 -5.56 15.47 10.71
C GLU A 29 -5.66 15.59 9.17
N ARG A 30 -5.53 14.48 8.43
CA ARG A 30 -5.76 14.42 6.98
C ARG A 30 -7.16 14.91 6.62
N LYS A 31 -8.18 14.42 7.35
CA LYS A 31 -9.58 14.85 7.18
C LYS A 31 -9.75 16.34 7.50
N LYS A 32 -9.09 16.83 8.54
CA LYS A 32 -9.13 18.24 8.97
C LYS A 32 -8.49 19.20 7.95
N PHE A 33 -7.35 18.84 7.38
CA PHE A 33 -6.67 19.64 6.36
C PHE A 33 -7.29 19.50 4.96
N GLY A 34 -8.11 18.48 4.74
CA GLY A 34 -8.93 18.29 3.55
C GLY A 34 -8.12 18.23 2.26
N LYS A 35 -8.56 18.95 1.23
CA LYS A 35 -7.96 18.90 -0.12
C LYS A 35 -6.45 19.17 -0.15
N LYS A 36 -5.95 20.05 0.73
CA LYS A 36 -4.52 20.36 0.81
C LYS A 36 -3.71 19.14 1.28
N ALA A 37 -4.23 18.40 2.26
CA ALA A 37 -3.62 17.15 2.71
C ALA A 37 -3.68 16.08 1.61
N GLU A 38 -4.84 15.89 0.97
CA GLU A 38 -4.99 14.91 -0.12
C GLU A 38 -4.00 15.13 -1.27
N GLY A 39 -3.81 16.39 -1.67
CA GLY A 39 -2.83 16.76 -2.68
C GLY A 39 -1.40 16.40 -2.26
N PHE A 40 -1.03 16.68 -1.02
CA PHE A 40 0.31 16.36 -0.52
C PHE A 40 0.56 14.86 -0.37
N VAL A 41 -0.42 14.11 0.13
CA VAL A 41 -0.36 12.64 0.26
C VAL A 41 -0.21 12.01 -1.13
N THR A 42 -0.98 12.49 -2.11
CA THR A 42 -0.89 12.01 -3.51
C THR A 42 0.49 12.28 -4.11
N GLN A 43 1.05 13.48 -3.91
CA GLN A 43 2.42 13.79 -4.34
C GLN A 43 3.45 12.88 -3.66
N SER A 44 3.27 12.60 -2.38
CA SER A 44 4.16 11.71 -1.61
C SER A 44 4.11 10.27 -2.15
N TYR A 45 2.93 9.75 -2.47
CA TYR A 45 2.77 8.44 -3.14
C TYR A 45 3.44 8.42 -4.52
N ALA A 46 3.28 9.47 -5.33
CA ALA A 46 3.90 9.56 -6.64
C ALA A 46 5.43 9.53 -6.55
N LEU A 47 6.01 10.27 -5.59
CA LEU A 47 7.45 10.27 -5.34
C LEU A 47 7.94 8.90 -4.84
N HIS A 48 7.24 8.29 -3.89
CA HIS A 48 7.57 6.95 -3.39
C HIS A 48 7.57 5.91 -4.53
N LYS A 49 6.57 5.94 -5.41
CA LYS A 49 6.49 5.06 -6.57
C LYS A 49 7.63 5.30 -7.55
N ALA A 50 7.92 6.55 -7.88
CA ALA A 50 9.03 6.91 -8.77
C ALA A 50 10.38 6.43 -8.18
N PHE A 51 10.58 6.61 -6.87
CA PHE A 51 11.76 6.12 -6.18
C PHE A 51 11.86 4.60 -6.23
N ALA A 52 10.80 3.86 -5.91
CA ALA A 52 10.78 2.40 -5.96
C ALA A 52 11.11 1.84 -7.35
N LEU A 53 10.69 2.54 -8.42
CA LEU A 53 11.01 2.17 -9.81
C LEU A 53 12.47 2.48 -10.20
N SER A 54 13.09 3.47 -9.55
CA SER A 54 14.50 3.82 -9.78
C SER A 54 15.48 2.85 -9.10
N LEU A 55 15.01 2.10 -8.10
CA LEU A 55 15.82 1.11 -7.40
C LEU A 55 16.07 -0.08 -8.33
N ARG A 56 17.31 -0.59 -8.34
CA ARG A 56 17.60 -1.86 -9.00
C ARG A 56 16.77 -2.94 -8.31
N PRO A 57 15.97 -3.73 -9.05
CA PRO A 57 15.24 -4.84 -8.45
C PRO A 57 16.23 -5.76 -7.76
N ALA A 58 15.98 -6.08 -6.49
CA ALA A 58 16.65 -7.22 -5.87
C ALA A 58 16.37 -8.46 -6.72
N LYS A 59 17.35 -9.37 -6.85
CA LYS A 59 17.11 -10.64 -7.55
C LYS A 59 15.89 -11.31 -6.93
N ALA A 60 14.81 -11.41 -7.70
CA ALA A 60 13.59 -12.05 -7.24
C ALA A 60 13.91 -13.49 -6.86
N SER A 61 13.55 -13.90 -5.64
CA SER A 61 13.68 -15.30 -5.26
C SER A 61 12.78 -16.14 -6.14
N ALA A 62 13.38 -17.05 -6.92
CA ALA A 62 12.66 -17.94 -7.82
C ALA A 62 11.62 -18.77 -7.05
N ALA A 63 11.97 -19.23 -5.85
CA ALA A 63 11.09 -20.00 -4.97
C ALA A 63 9.86 -19.20 -4.51
N ILE A 64 10.03 -17.92 -4.14
CA ILE A 64 8.91 -17.06 -3.75
C ILE A 64 7.98 -16.82 -4.94
N LYS A 65 8.56 -16.56 -6.13
CA LYS A 65 7.77 -16.36 -7.35
C LYS A 65 6.97 -17.60 -7.69
N GLU A 66 7.57 -18.78 -7.63
CA GLU A 66 6.89 -20.05 -7.93
C GLU A 66 5.74 -20.32 -6.95
N ARG A 67 5.98 -20.14 -5.65
CA ARG A 67 4.95 -20.26 -4.61
C ARG A 67 3.77 -19.31 -4.86
N LEU A 68 4.06 -18.04 -5.12
CA LEU A 68 3.03 -17.04 -5.41
C LEU A 68 2.22 -17.42 -6.65
N MET A 69 2.89 -17.83 -7.73
CA MET A 69 2.21 -18.25 -8.95
C MET A 69 1.34 -19.49 -8.74
N SER A 70 1.76 -20.43 -7.88
CA SER A 70 0.94 -21.58 -7.49
C SER A 70 -0.35 -21.13 -6.78
N MET A 71 -0.25 -20.23 -5.79
CA MET A 71 -1.40 -19.68 -5.07
C MET A 71 -2.38 -18.93 -6.01
N VAL A 72 -1.84 -18.16 -6.96
CA VAL A 72 -2.66 -17.45 -7.97
C VAL A 72 -3.41 -18.45 -8.86
N ARG A 73 -2.75 -19.51 -9.32
CA ARG A 73 -3.39 -20.56 -10.12
C ARG A 73 -4.48 -21.28 -9.33
N GLU A 74 -4.22 -21.59 -8.07
CA GLU A 74 -5.20 -22.23 -7.20
C GLU A 74 -6.43 -21.36 -6.98
N ARG A 75 -6.24 -20.05 -6.71
CA ARG A 75 -7.34 -19.09 -6.64
C ARG A 75 -8.14 -19.02 -7.93
N LYS A 76 -7.48 -18.99 -9.10
CA LYS A 76 -8.16 -19.00 -10.40
C LYS A 76 -8.97 -20.29 -10.60
N ARG A 77 -8.44 -21.45 -10.22
CA ARG A 77 -9.18 -22.73 -10.27
C ARG A 77 -10.42 -22.69 -9.37
N ARG A 78 -10.30 -22.18 -8.14
CA ARG A 78 -11.42 -22.01 -7.21
C ARG A 78 -12.46 -20.99 -7.68
N GLN A 79 -12.08 -20.01 -8.51
CA GLN A 79 -13.01 -19.05 -9.11
C GLN A 79 -13.71 -19.58 -10.37
N LEU A 80 -13.05 -20.46 -11.13
CA LEU A 80 -13.61 -21.09 -12.34
C LEU A 80 -14.47 -22.31 -12.02
N CYS A 81 -14.16 -23.03 -10.93
CA CYS A 81 -15.02 -24.04 -10.35
C CYS A 81 -15.82 -23.42 -9.20
N GLY A 82 -16.95 -22.77 -9.51
CA GLY A 82 -17.97 -22.43 -8.49
C GLY A 82 -18.47 -23.69 -7.77
N PRO A 83 -19.16 -23.56 -6.62
CA PRO A 83 -19.48 -24.73 -5.79
C PRO A 83 -20.29 -25.73 -6.61
N ALA A 84 -19.86 -26.99 -6.61
CA ALA A 84 -20.78 -28.08 -6.89
C ALA A 84 -21.86 -27.97 -5.83
N VAL A 85 -23.04 -27.49 -6.23
CA VAL A 85 -24.25 -27.59 -5.40
C VAL A 85 -24.53 -29.08 -5.33
N SER A 86 -24.06 -29.72 -4.26
CA SER A 86 -24.52 -31.04 -3.87
C SER A 86 -25.99 -30.89 -3.49
N GLN A 87 -26.86 -31.43 -4.36
CA GLN A 87 -28.27 -31.72 -4.05
C GLN A 87 -28.35 -32.81 -2.98
#